data_AF-A0A2E1KD82-F1
#
_entry.id   AF-A0A2E1KD82-F1
#
_cell.length_a   1.000
_cell.length_b   1.000
_cell.length_c   1.000
_cell.angle_alpha   90.00
_cell.angle_beta   90.00
_cell.angle_gamma   90.00
#
_symmetry.space_group_name_H-M   'P 1'
#
loop_
_entity.id
_entity.type
_entity.pdbx_description
1 polymer ?
#
loop_
_entity_poly.entity_id
_entity_poly.type
_entity_poly.pdbx_seq_one_letter_code
_entity_poly.pdbx_strand_id
1 'polypeptide(L)'
;ILEQKAAMLKAAESPNYLQALETQAMAKIARGDFQQLLGRSTAIRDYREAKELLVDAGVEKKLIEHFFSVPEPLPSLNLYSSLQGALSAREGSDENDGDRLFLGTFTGWADNIGFSPMPVAPSSFPDIALEYGEFDVNLSISRRGRASSVKISGGNELPGRLRNQAVRAVRKIPFRPAIVDGKTKRVITASLIYKIPLEIEL
;
A
#
# COMPACT_ATOMS: atom_id res chain seq x y z
N ILE A 1 -12.63 -26.16 11.28
CA ILE A 1 -12.68 -27.55 10.70
C ILE A 1 -13.89 -27.73 9.81
N LEU A 2 -15.13 -27.47 10.28
CA LEU A 2 -16.35 -27.62 9.45
C LEU A 2 -16.38 -26.68 8.23
N GLU A 3 -16.03 -25.40 8.39
CA GLU A 3 -16.04 -24.41 7.29
C GLU A 3 -14.99 -24.71 6.21
N GLN A 4 -13.76 -25.04 6.62
CA GLN A 4 -12.72 -25.50 5.68
C GLN A 4 -13.14 -26.78 4.93
N LYS A 5 -13.84 -27.71 5.61
CA LYS A 5 -14.34 -28.92 4.96
C LYS A 5 -15.45 -28.61 3.95
N ALA A 6 -16.31 -27.63 4.21
CA ALA A 6 -17.34 -27.17 3.29
C ALA A 6 -16.76 -26.41 2.08
N ALA A 7 -15.73 -25.59 2.29
CA ALA A 7 -14.99 -24.92 1.22
C ALA A 7 -14.28 -25.95 0.32
N MET A 8 -13.67 -26.98 0.91
CA MET A 8 -13.08 -28.09 0.15
C MET A 8 -14.13 -28.92 -0.61
N LEU A 9 -15.32 -29.11 -0.05
CA LEU A 9 -16.42 -29.78 -0.75
C LEU A 9 -16.87 -28.99 -1.99
N LYS A 10 -17.05 -27.67 -1.85
CA LYS A 10 -17.37 -26.76 -2.96
C LYS A 10 -16.23 -26.66 -3.99
N ALA A 11 -14.97 -26.72 -3.55
CA ALA A 11 -13.82 -26.78 -4.45
C ALA A 11 -13.79 -28.07 -5.27
N ALA A 12 -14.23 -29.19 -4.70
CA ALA A 12 -14.41 -30.43 -5.44
C ALA A 12 -15.54 -30.35 -6.49
N GLU A 13 -16.56 -29.52 -6.26
CA GLU A 13 -17.67 -29.27 -7.18
C GLU A 13 -17.34 -28.21 -8.25
N SER A 14 -16.32 -27.37 -8.04
CA SER A 14 -15.94 -26.27 -8.93
C SER A 14 -14.44 -25.98 -8.85
N PRO A 15 -13.66 -26.32 -9.89
CA PRO A 15 -12.19 -26.21 -9.89
C PRO A 15 -11.66 -24.81 -9.55
N ASN A 16 -12.44 -23.77 -9.80
CA ASN A 16 -12.03 -22.37 -9.61
C ASN A 16 -12.61 -21.71 -8.34
N TYR A 17 -13.28 -22.47 -7.47
CA TYR A 17 -13.97 -21.90 -6.30
C TYR A 17 -13.02 -21.21 -5.33
N LEU A 18 -11.90 -21.84 -4.98
CA LEU A 18 -10.91 -21.25 -4.06
C LEU A 18 -10.26 -20.00 -4.65
N GLN A 19 -9.95 -20.01 -5.95
CA GLN A 19 -9.43 -18.85 -6.66
C GLN A 19 -10.46 -17.69 -6.70
N ALA A 20 -11.74 -18.01 -6.85
CA ALA A 20 -12.80 -17.01 -6.79
C ALA A 20 -12.92 -16.39 -5.39
N LEU A 21 -12.78 -17.17 -4.32
CA LEU A 21 -12.72 -16.65 -2.94
C LEU A 21 -11.53 -15.73 -2.73
N GLU A 22 -10.34 -16.10 -3.21
CA GLU A 22 -9.15 -15.26 -3.12
C GLU A 22 -9.34 -13.95 -3.90
N THR A 23 -9.87 -14.02 -5.13
CA THR A 23 -10.17 -12.83 -5.95
C THR A 23 -11.18 -11.92 -5.25
N GLN A 24 -12.22 -12.51 -4.65
CA GLN A 24 -13.21 -11.77 -3.87
C GLN A 24 -12.58 -11.10 -2.64
N ALA A 25 -11.63 -11.76 -1.98
CA ALA A 25 -10.88 -11.19 -0.87
C ALA A 25 -10.02 -10.00 -1.32
N MET A 26 -9.34 -10.11 -2.46
CA MET A 26 -8.56 -9.00 -3.02
C MET A 26 -9.45 -7.82 -3.42
N ALA A 27 -10.63 -8.08 -3.98
CA ALA A 27 -11.63 -7.03 -4.24
C ALA A 27 -12.13 -6.36 -2.95
N LYS A 28 -12.28 -7.11 -1.86
CA LYS A 28 -12.61 -6.56 -0.53
C LYS A 28 -11.49 -5.68 0.01
N ILE A 29 -10.23 -6.06 -0.17
CA ILE A 29 -9.06 -5.23 0.20
C ILE A 29 -9.11 -3.91 -0.56
N ALA A 30 -9.24 -3.96 -1.90
CA ALA A 30 -9.32 -2.76 -2.73
C ALA A 30 -10.49 -1.84 -2.35
N ARG A 31 -11.65 -2.43 -2.04
CA ARG A 31 -12.79 -1.67 -1.51
C ARG A 31 -12.47 -1.02 -0.17
N GLY A 32 -11.85 -1.76 0.74
CA GLY A 32 -11.41 -1.27 2.04
C GLY A 32 -10.45 -0.09 1.92
N ASP A 33 -9.50 -0.15 0.98
CA ASP A 33 -8.58 0.94 0.68
C ASP A 33 -9.31 2.17 0.18
N PHE A 34 -10.28 1.99 -0.71
CA PHE A 34 -11.11 3.11 -1.15
C PHE A 34 -11.90 3.73 0.01
N GLN A 35 -12.46 2.93 0.92
CA GLN A 35 -13.10 3.47 2.13
C GLN A 35 -12.10 4.23 3.02
N GLN A 36 -10.87 3.74 3.12
CA GLN A 36 -9.78 4.36 3.88
C GLN A 36 -9.38 5.71 3.26
N LEU A 37 -9.28 5.80 1.92
CA LEU A 37 -9.09 7.05 1.18
C LEU A 37 -10.17 8.07 1.49
N LEU A 38 -11.43 7.64 1.54
CA LEU A 38 -12.58 8.47 1.89
C LEU A 38 -12.68 8.79 3.39
N GLY A 39 -11.75 8.29 4.22
CA GLY A 39 -11.76 8.50 5.67
C GLY A 39 -12.91 7.81 6.40
N ARG A 40 -13.51 6.77 5.81
CA ARG A 40 -14.67 6.06 6.35
C ARG A 40 -14.23 4.93 7.29
N SER A 41 -15.00 4.71 8.36
CA SER A 41 -14.70 3.70 9.38
C SER A 41 -14.92 2.24 8.92
N THR A 42 -15.57 2.03 7.77
CA THR A 42 -15.91 0.72 7.24
C THR A 42 -14.73 -0.05 6.64
N ALA A 43 -13.60 0.61 6.36
CA ALA A 43 -12.40 -0.02 5.80
C ALA A 43 -11.94 -1.25 6.61
N ILE A 44 -11.94 -1.15 7.95
CA ILE A 44 -11.50 -2.23 8.84
C ILE A 44 -12.38 -3.47 8.74
N ARG A 45 -13.68 -3.28 8.53
CA ARG A 45 -14.60 -4.40 8.32
C ARG A 45 -14.26 -5.12 7.01
N ASP A 46 -14.03 -4.39 5.94
CA ASP A 46 -13.67 -4.96 4.64
C ASP A 46 -12.35 -5.75 4.72
N TYR A 47 -11.34 -5.24 5.44
CA TYR A 47 -10.09 -5.98 5.66
C TYR A 47 -10.28 -7.24 6.49
N ARG A 48 -11.19 -7.23 7.49
CA ARG A 48 -11.48 -8.44 8.29
C ARG A 48 -12.17 -9.51 7.43
N GLU A 49 -13.21 -9.13 6.69
CA GLU A 49 -13.91 -10.03 5.77
C GLU A 49 -12.95 -10.58 4.70
N ALA A 50 -12.02 -9.76 4.20
CA ALA A 50 -10.98 -10.24 3.28
C ALA A 50 -10.05 -11.28 3.91
N LYS A 51 -9.62 -11.09 5.16
CA LYS A 51 -8.79 -12.08 5.87
C LYS A 51 -9.50 -13.43 6.02
N GLU A 52 -10.80 -13.40 6.33
CA GLU A 52 -11.64 -14.61 6.43
C GLU A 52 -11.70 -15.33 5.08
N LEU A 53 -12.02 -14.60 4.00
CA LEU A 53 -12.05 -15.15 2.64
C LEU A 53 -10.71 -15.74 2.19
N LEU A 54 -9.57 -15.11 2.54
CA LEU A 54 -8.23 -15.64 2.22
C LEU A 54 -7.96 -16.97 2.94
N VAL A 55 -8.39 -17.09 4.21
CA VAL A 55 -8.26 -18.35 4.96
C VAL A 55 -9.13 -19.45 4.33
N ASP A 56 -10.35 -19.10 3.92
CA ASP A 56 -11.27 -20.04 3.26
C ASP A 56 -10.80 -20.44 1.86
N ALA A 57 -10.10 -19.54 1.16
CA ALA A 57 -9.41 -19.82 -0.09
C ALA A 57 -8.18 -20.74 0.07
N GLY A 58 -7.78 -21.06 1.30
CA GLY A 58 -6.63 -21.92 1.60
C GLY A 58 -5.28 -21.20 1.60
N VAL A 59 -5.28 -19.85 1.60
CA VAL A 59 -4.04 -19.07 1.67
C VAL A 59 -3.40 -19.23 3.05
N GLU A 60 -2.07 -19.38 3.09
CA GLU A 60 -1.35 -19.57 4.34
C GLU A 60 -1.53 -18.36 5.27
N LYS A 61 -1.93 -18.62 6.52
CA LYS A 61 -2.14 -17.57 7.53
C LYS A 61 -0.93 -16.65 7.71
N LYS A 62 0.29 -17.19 7.62
CA LYS A 62 1.52 -16.39 7.72
C LYS A 62 1.63 -15.36 6.60
N LEU A 63 1.26 -15.72 5.37
CA LEU A 63 1.24 -14.80 4.22
C LEU A 63 0.19 -13.72 4.41
N ILE A 64 -1.00 -14.09 4.87
CA ILE A 64 -2.08 -13.14 5.18
C ILE A 64 -1.62 -12.16 6.27
N GLU A 65 -1.03 -12.66 7.36
CA GLU A 65 -0.51 -11.84 8.44
C GLU A 65 0.60 -10.91 7.97
N HIS A 66 1.55 -11.43 7.20
CA HIS A 66 2.64 -10.65 6.62
C HIS A 66 2.10 -9.51 5.76
N PHE A 67 1.23 -9.79 4.79
CA PHE A 67 0.62 -8.80 3.91
C PHE A 67 -0.04 -7.65 4.68
N PHE A 68 -0.86 -7.97 5.68
CA PHE A 68 -1.56 -6.95 6.46
C PHE A 68 -0.71 -6.31 7.56
N SER A 69 0.43 -6.89 7.95
CA SER A 69 1.30 -6.34 8.99
C SER A 69 2.00 -5.06 8.56
N VAL A 70 2.13 -4.87 7.25
CA VAL A 70 2.89 -3.77 6.67
C VAL A 70 1.92 -2.76 6.05
N PRO A 71 1.96 -1.48 6.47
CA PRO A 71 1.16 -0.44 5.83
C PRO A 71 1.46 -0.33 4.33
N GLU A 72 0.46 0.13 3.58
CA GLU A 72 0.57 0.39 2.15
C GLU A 72 0.09 1.82 1.86
N PRO A 73 0.87 2.67 1.17
CA PRO A 73 0.40 3.98 0.73
C PRO A 73 -0.76 3.83 -0.25
N LEU A 74 -1.76 4.70 -0.16
CA LEU A 74 -2.97 4.64 -0.97
C LEU A 74 -3.12 5.91 -1.84
N PRO A 75 -3.79 5.81 -3.01
CA PRO A 75 -4.31 4.59 -3.65
C PRO A 75 -3.20 3.64 -4.10
N SER A 76 -3.47 2.33 -4.05
CA SER A 76 -2.63 1.36 -4.76
C SER A 76 -2.87 1.51 -6.26
N LEU A 77 -1.80 1.49 -7.07
CA LEU A 77 -1.90 1.66 -8.52
C LEU A 77 -2.36 0.39 -9.23
N ASN A 78 -2.24 -0.77 -8.58
CA ASN A 78 -2.54 -2.08 -9.16
C ASN A 78 -3.64 -2.78 -8.37
N LEU A 79 -4.52 -3.46 -9.11
CA LEU A 79 -5.45 -4.43 -8.55
C LEU A 79 -4.91 -5.83 -8.80
N TYR A 80 -4.89 -6.65 -7.75
CA TYR A 80 -4.39 -8.01 -7.81
C TYR A 80 -5.55 -8.99 -7.66
N SER A 81 -5.52 -10.11 -8.38
CA SER A 81 -6.48 -11.21 -8.23
C SER A 81 -6.05 -12.25 -7.19
N SER A 82 -4.79 -12.22 -6.76
CA SER A 82 -4.23 -13.12 -5.73
C SER A 82 -3.36 -12.37 -4.74
N LEU A 83 -3.28 -12.90 -3.51
CA LEU A 83 -2.43 -12.36 -2.45
C LEU A 83 -0.95 -12.51 -2.82
N GLN A 84 -0.58 -13.64 -3.40
CA GLN A 84 0.80 -13.88 -3.85
C GLN A 84 1.22 -12.87 -4.92
N GLY A 85 0.33 -12.55 -5.88
CA GLY A 85 0.60 -11.53 -6.89
C GLY A 85 0.83 -10.14 -6.29
N ALA A 86 0.05 -9.79 -5.25
CA ALA A 86 0.24 -8.53 -4.52
C ALA A 86 1.56 -8.49 -3.74
N LEU A 87 1.94 -9.59 -3.10
CA LEU A 87 3.20 -9.69 -2.34
C LEU A 87 4.43 -9.64 -3.26
N SER A 88 4.42 -10.38 -4.37
CA SER A 88 5.55 -10.39 -5.32
C SER A 88 5.78 -9.03 -5.99
N ALA A 89 4.73 -8.23 -6.18
CA ALA A 89 4.88 -6.86 -6.68
C ALA A 89 5.51 -5.90 -5.65
N ARG A 90 5.44 -6.23 -4.36
CA ARG A 90 6.04 -5.46 -3.27
C ARG A 90 7.52 -5.78 -3.10
N GLU A 91 7.90 -7.05 -3.13
CA GLU A 91 9.29 -7.50 -2.92
C GLU A 91 10.29 -6.88 -3.91
N GLY A 92 9.84 -6.50 -5.11
CA GLY A 92 10.66 -5.76 -6.08
C GLY A 92 10.96 -4.29 -5.72
N SER A 93 10.45 -3.79 -4.59
CA SER A 93 10.59 -2.40 -4.12
C SER A 93 11.26 -2.25 -2.74
N ASP A 94 11.64 -3.36 -2.11
CA ASP A 94 12.18 -3.39 -0.75
C ASP A 94 13.72 -3.31 -0.76
N GLU A 95 14.27 -2.09 -0.75
CA GLU A 95 15.63 -1.88 -0.24
C GLU A 95 15.57 -1.80 1.29
N ASN A 96 16.26 -2.72 1.99
CA ASN A 96 16.29 -2.75 3.45
C ASN A 96 17.02 -1.53 4.03
N ASP A 97 16.29 -0.57 4.59
CA ASP A 97 16.81 0.53 5.42
C ASP A 97 17.00 0.07 6.89
N GLY A 98 17.86 -0.93 7.10
CA GLY A 98 18.32 -1.39 8.43
C GLY A 98 17.21 -1.76 9.42
N ASP A 99 16.94 -0.86 10.38
CA ASP A 99 16.01 -1.04 11.51
C ASP A 99 14.60 -0.44 11.26
N ARG A 100 14.39 0.21 10.11
CA ARG A 100 13.13 0.89 9.78
C ARG A 100 12.33 0.08 8.78
N LEU A 101 11.01 0.19 8.90
CA LEU A 101 10.13 -0.37 7.89
C LEU A 101 10.16 0.52 6.66
N PHE A 102 10.89 0.10 5.63
CA PHE A 102 10.84 0.77 4.33
C PHE A 102 9.51 0.46 3.64
N LEU A 103 8.86 1.49 3.11
CA LEU A 103 7.56 1.42 2.43
C LEU A 103 7.69 1.55 0.91
N GLY A 104 8.92 1.56 0.39
CA GLY A 104 9.21 1.73 -1.02
C GLY A 104 9.31 3.20 -1.45
N THR A 105 9.22 3.39 -2.76
CA THR A 105 9.22 4.70 -3.41
C THR A 105 7.80 5.18 -3.68
N PHE A 106 7.52 6.44 -3.33
CA PHE A 106 6.27 7.12 -3.65
C PHE A 106 6.55 8.33 -4.55
N THR A 107 6.11 8.26 -5.81
CA THR A 107 6.19 9.40 -6.74
C THR A 107 4.90 10.20 -6.67
N GLY A 108 4.95 11.45 -6.23
CA GLY A 108 3.79 12.34 -6.25
C GLY A 108 3.43 12.78 -7.66
N TRP A 109 2.13 12.95 -7.95
CA TRP A 109 1.67 13.34 -9.29
C TRP A 109 2.10 14.77 -9.69
N ALA A 110 1.77 15.76 -8.86
CA ALA A 110 2.03 17.19 -9.11
C ALA A 110 1.98 17.97 -7.80
N ASP A 111 2.36 19.25 -7.87
CA ASP A 111 2.56 20.07 -6.68
C ASP A 111 1.35 20.16 -5.73
N ASN A 112 0.16 20.29 -6.31
CA ASN A 112 -1.12 20.44 -5.61
C ASN A 112 -1.76 19.09 -5.20
N ILE A 113 -1.30 17.97 -5.76
CA ILE A 113 -1.83 16.61 -5.52
C ILE A 113 -0.74 15.59 -5.20
N GLY A 114 0.41 16.03 -4.69
CA GLY A 114 1.59 15.18 -4.44
C GLY A 114 1.39 14.07 -3.40
N PHE A 115 0.23 14.01 -2.75
CA PHE A 115 -0.15 12.90 -1.86
C PHE A 115 -0.87 11.76 -2.58
N SER A 116 -1.10 11.89 -3.89
CA SER A 116 -1.57 10.83 -4.77
C SER A 116 -0.38 10.32 -5.59
N PRO A 117 -0.22 8.99 -5.73
CA PRO A 117 0.85 8.44 -6.52
C PRO A 117 0.64 8.75 -8.00
N MET A 118 1.74 8.99 -8.70
CA MET A 118 1.77 9.09 -10.15
C MET A 118 1.44 7.72 -10.77
N PRO A 119 0.58 7.63 -11.80
CA PRO A 119 0.26 6.37 -12.44
C PRO A 119 1.47 5.80 -13.16
N VAL A 120 1.49 4.48 -13.29
CA VAL A 120 2.43 3.81 -14.18
C VAL A 120 2.04 4.12 -15.62
N ALA A 121 2.94 4.76 -16.37
CA ALA A 121 2.74 5.00 -17.80
C ALA A 121 2.69 3.64 -18.53
N PRO A 122 1.72 3.42 -19.44
CA PRO A 122 1.72 2.24 -20.30
C PRO A 122 3.01 2.15 -21.11
N SER A 123 3.48 0.95 -21.43
CA SER A 123 4.68 0.74 -22.25
C SER A 123 4.60 1.34 -23.66
N SER A 124 3.41 1.71 -24.11
CA SER A 124 3.18 2.40 -25.39
C SER A 124 3.40 3.92 -25.32
N PHE A 125 3.57 4.48 -24.13
CA PHE A 125 3.90 5.91 -23.98
C PHE A 125 5.37 6.12 -24.30
N PRO A 126 5.74 7.24 -24.95
CA PRO A 126 7.14 7.59 -25.10
C PRO A 126 7.81 7.69 -23.73
N ASP A 127 9.04 7.21 -23.60
CA ASP A 127 9.86 7.45 -22.41
C ASP A 127 10.18 8.95 -22.31
N ILE A 128 9.29 9.68 -21.64
CA ILE A 128 9.55 11.05 -21.23
C ILE A 128 10.35 10.95 -19.94
N ALA A 129 11.64 11.26 -20.03
CA ALA A 129 12.50 11.36 -18.85
C ALA A 129 12.03 12.55 -18.00
N LEU A 130 11.17 12.27 -17.01
CA LEU A 130 10.81 13.24 -15.99
C LEU A 130 11.96 13.35 -14.99
N GLU A 131 12.42 14.56 -14.74
CA GLU A 131 13.35 14.83 -13.66
C GLU A 131 12.60 14.84 -12.32
N TYR A 132 13.18 14.19 -11.31
CA TYR A 132 12.58 14.11 -9.99
C TYR A 132 13.55 14.64 -8.95
N GLY A 133 12.98 15.37 -7.99
CA GLY A 133 13.58 15.55 -6.69
C GLY A 133 13.25 14.38 -5.79
N GLU A 134 14.24 13.81 -5.12
CA GLU A 134 14.07 12.69 -4.22
C GLU A 134 14.34 13.12 -2.78
N PHE A 135 13.51 12.66 -1.85
CA PHE A 135 13.68 12.90 -0.42
C PHE A 135 13.54 11.59 0.34
N ASP A 136 14.50 11.32 1.23
CA ASP A 136 14.37 10.23 2.19
C ASP A 136 13.50 10.71 3.35
N VAL A 137 12.36 10.06 3.56
CA VAL A 137 11.35 10.52 4.51
C VAL A 137 11.13 9.48 5.60
N ASN A 138 11.27 9.91 6.84
CA ASN A 138 10.85 9.16 8.02
C ASN A 138 9.48 9.63 8.50
N LEU A 139 8.64 8.68 8.91
CA LEU A 139 7.30 8.96 9.37
C LEU A 139 6.80 7.91 10.38
N SER A 140 5.74 8.29 11.09
CA SER A 140 4.93 7.37 11.87
C SER A 140 3.53 7.26 11.24
N ILE A 141 2.99 6.04 11.15
CA ILE A 141 1.65 5.75 10.65
C ILE A 141 0.77 5.37 11.83
N SER A 142 -0.30 6.14 12.06
CA SER A 142 -1.27 5.87 13.13
C SER A 142 -2.07 4.59 12.88
N ARG A 143 -2.77 4.11 13.92
CA ARG A 143 -3.73 2.98 13.82
C ARG A 143 -4.85 3.20 12.79
N ARG A 144 -5.07 4.45 12.38
CA ARG A 144 -6.06 4.83 11.35
C ARG A 144 -5.40 5.09 9.99
N GLY A 145 -4.16 4.65 9.76
CA GLY A 145 -3.51 4.82 8.47
C GLY A 145 -3.17 6.26 8.11
N ARG A 146 -2.98 7.14 9.11
CA ARG A 146 -2.55 8.54 8.88
C ARG A 146 -1.08 8.73 9.19
N ALA A 147 -0.35 9.35 8.27
CA ALA A 147 1.03 9.79 8.48
C ALA A 147 1.12 10.91 9.52
N SER A 148 2.20 10.88 10.28
CA SER A 148 2.54 11.83 11.34
C SER A 148 4.05 11.83 11.56
N SER A 149 4.57 12.80 12.32
CA SER A 149 6.01 12.89 12.62
C SER A 149 6.93 12.87 11.38
N VAL A 150 6.42 13.37 10.24
CA VAL A 150 7.12 13.36 8.95
C VAL A 150 8.37 14.24 9.03
N LYS A 151 9.54 13.65 8.74
CA LYS A 151 10.85 14.29 8.73
C LYS A 151 11.66 13.82 7.52
N ILE A 152 12.29 14.76 6.82
CA ILE A 152 13.25 14.46 5.75
C ILE A 152 14.62 14.23 6.39
N SER A 153 15.23 13.08 6.10
CA SER A 153 16.56 12.66 6.59
C SER A 153 17.68 12.71 5.54
N GLY A 154 17.34 12.80 4.25
CA GLY A 154 18.29 12.72 3.14
C GLY A 154 17.62 13.04 1.80
N GLY A 155 18.26 12.61 0.71
CA GLY A 155 17.86 12.89 -0.67
C GLY A 155 18.59 14.07 -1.32
N ASN A 156 18.04 14.61 -2.42
CA ASN A 156 18.63 15.70 -3.17
C ASN A 156 18.69 17.01 -2.35
N GLU A 157 19.74 17.80 -2.59
CA GLU A 157 19.86 19.17 -2.09
C GLU A 157 18.97 20.11 -2.91
N LEU A 158 17.70 20.20 -2.54
CA LEU A 158 16.69 21.02 -3.22
C LEU A 158 16.24 22.23 -2.40
N PRO A 159 15.71 23.28 -3.07
CA PRO A 159 15.15 24.45 -2.40
C PRO A 159 14.18 24.09 -1.27
N GLY A 160 14.25 24.82 -0.16
CA GLY A 160 13.41 24.58 1.02
C GLY A 160 11.90 24.57 0.75
N ARG A 161 11.43 25.23 -0.33
CA ARG A 161 10.04 25.16 -0.80
C ARG A 161 9.62 23.72 -1.14
N LEU A 162 10.43 23.01 -1.93
CA LEU A 162 10.17 21.64 -2.37
C LEU A 162 10.26 20.67 -1.20
N ARG A 163 11.22 20.90 -0.29
CA ARG A 163 11.34 20.16 0.97
C ARG A 163 10.05 20.27 1.82
N ASN A 164 9.55 21.48 2.02
CA ASN A 164 8.32 21.72 2.79
C ASN A 164 7.09 21.12 2.12
N GLN A 165 7.07 21.14 0.80
CA GLN A 165 6.01 20.56 0.00
C GLN A 165 5.99 19.03 0.09
N ALA A 166 7.15 18.37 -0.01
CA ALA A 166 7.27 16.93 0.22
C ALA A 166 6.78 16.54 1.62
N VAL A 167 7.15 17.30 2.66
CA VAL A 167 6.64 17.06 4.03
C VAL A 167 5.10 17.17 4.08
N ARG A 168 4.52 18.19 3.43
CA ARG A 168 3.06 18.37 3.38
C ARG A 168 2.37 17.27 2.59
N ALA A 169 2.94 16.85 1.48
CA ALA A 169 2.44 15.77 0.64
C ALA A 169 2.42 14.45 1.42
N VAL A 170 3.56 14.04 1.98
CA VAL A 170 3.67 12.79 2.76
C VAL A 170 2.72 12.77 3.96
N ARG A 171 2.52 13.91 4.65
CA ARG A 171 1.53 13.99 5.75
C ARG A 171 0.09 13.71 5.30
N LYS A 172 -0.23 14.00 4.05
CA LYS A 172 -1.57 13.79 3.47
C LYS A 172 -1.75 12.42 2.86
N ILE A 173 -0.68 11.64 2.64
CA ILE A 173 -0.79 10.28 2.11
C ILE A 173 -1.60 9.43 3.10
N PRO A 174 -2.74 8.88 2.66
CA PRO A 174 -3.47 7.86 3.40
C PRO A 174 -2.77 6.50 3.25
N PHE A 175 -2.80 5.69 4.29
CA PHE A 175 -2.25 4.34 4.26
C PHE A 175 -3.32 3.32 4.62
N ARG A 176 -3.25 2.13 4.01
CA ARG A 176 -3.82 0.94 4.63
C ARG A 176 -3.11 0.75 5.98
N PRO A 177 -3.84 0.68 7.11
CA PRO A 177 -3.19 0.52 8.41
C PRO A 177 -2.59 -0.88 8.54
N ALA A 178 -1.50 -1.00 9.30
CA ALA A 178 -0.99 -2.30 9.74
C ALA A 178 -2.03 -2.99 10.63
N ILE A 179 -2.36 -4.25 10.34
CA ILE A 179 -3.29 -5.09 11.09
C ILE A 179 -2.59 -6.37 11.53
N VAL A 180 -2.22 -6.41 12.81
CA VAL A 180 -1.52 -7.53 13.45
C VAL A 180 -2.41 -8.09 14.55
N ASP A 181 -2.53 -9.41 14.64
CA ASP A 181 -3.42 -10.09 15.60
C ASP A 181 -4.87 -9.59 15.53
N GLY A 182 -5.35 -9.30 14.30
CA GLY A 182 -6.69 -8.77 14.05
C GLY A 182 -6.92 -7.32 14.50
N LYS A 183 -5.89 -6.62 14.99
CA LYS A 183 -5.99 -5.25 15.50
C LYS A 183 -5.11 -4.30 14.70
N THR A 184 -5.62 -3.10 14.45
CA THR A 184 -4.81 -2.04 13.84
C THR A 184 -3.69 -1.61 14.79
N LYS A 185 -2.44 -1.65 14.34
CA LYS A 185 -1.26 -1.20 15.09
C LYS A 185 -0.72 0.12 14.52
N ARG A 186 -0.06 0.89 15.39
CA ARG A 186 0.68 2.10 15.00
C ARG A 186 2.08 1.65 14.58
N VAL A 187 2.61 2.24 13.52
CA VAL A 187 4.00 2.08 13.09
C VAL A 187 4.74 3.38 13.37
N ILE A 188 5.83 3.35 14.14
CA ILE A 188 6.52 4.58 14.61
C ILE A 188 7.79 4.86 13.79
N THR A 189 8.34 3.85 13.11
CA THR A 189 9.63 3.85 12.43
C THR A 189 9.49 3.39 10.98
N ALA A 190 8.68 4.09 10.19
CA ALA A 190 8.60 3.85 8.76
C ALA A 190 9.50 4.83 7.99
N SER A 191 10.06 4.38 6.88
CA SER A 191 10.76 5.20 5.89
C SER A 191 10.15 5.00 4.49
N LEU A 192 10.26 6.01 3.64
CA LEU A 192 9.95 5.93 2.21
C LEU A 192 10.81 6.92 1.43
N ILE A 193 11.07 6.64 0.15
CA ILE A 193 11.61 7.62 -0.78
C ILE A 193 10.43 8.38 -1.40
N TYR A 194 10.39 9.70 -1.24
CA TYR A 194 9.38 10.54 -1.88
C TYR A 194 9.98 11.22 -3.10
N LYS A 195 9.43 10.95 -4.28
CA LYS A 195 9.81 11.62 -5.53
C LYS A 195 8.80 12.71 -5.87
N ILE A 196 9.28 13.91 -6.12
CA ILE A 196 8.50 15.04 -6.61
C ILE A 196 8.96 15.38 -8.03
N PRO A 197 8.05 15.48 -9.02
CA PRO A 197 8.42 15.95 -10.35
C PRO A 197 9.02 17.35 -10.23
N LEU A 198 10.18 17.56 -10.85
CA LEU A 198 10.69 18.91 -11.10
C LEU A 198 9.97 19.40 -12.36
N GLU A 199 9.40 20.61 -12.32
CA GLU A 199 8.76 21.17 -13.51
C GLU A 199 9.76 21.15 -14.68
N ILE A 200 9.36 20.55 -15.80
CA ILE A 200 9.97 20.87 -17.08
C ILE A 200 9.49 22.28 -17.39
N GLU A 201 10.38 23.27 -17.38
CA GLU A 201 10.10 24.54 -18.05
C GLU A 201 9.83 24.22 -19.52
N LEU A 202 8.55 24.16 -19.91
CA LEU A 202 8.10 24.06 -21.30
C LEU A 202 7.99 25.44 -21.93
#